data_AF-A0A0G4PF53-F1
#
_entry.id   AF-A0A0G4PF53-F1
#
_cell.length_a   1.000
_cell.length_b   1.000
_cell.length_c   1.000
_cell.angle_alpha   90.00
_cell.angle_beta   90.00
_cell.angle_gamma   90.00
#
_symmetry.space_group_name_H-M   'P 1'
#
loop_
_entity.id
_entity.type
_entity.pdbx_description
1 polymer ?
#
loop_
_entity_poly.entity_id
_entity_poly.type
_entity_poly.pdbx_seq_one_letter_code
_entity_poly.pdbx_strand_id
1 'polypeptide(L)'
;MDNAASLLKRSSMSNPDKYPLYIFLIIAGCIVGGLIGFSIYTMFHGLDDSENMKDVSHEQRSYMRETRQRYLNMLAREAGRPDMIIPIRQMDA
;
A
#
# COMPACT_ATOMS: atom_id res chain seq x y z
N MET A 1 -6.69 52.40 21.35
CA MET A 1 -7.24 51.12 20.80
C MET A 1 -6.55 49.95 21.48
N ASP A 2 -6.41 49.99 22.81
CA ASP A 2 -5.36 49.23 23.53
C ASP A 2 -5.93 48.18 24.48
N ASN A 3 -7.21 48.31 24.81
CA ASN A 3 -7.89 47.42 25.74
C ASN A 3 -8.05 46.01 25.15
N ALA A 4 -8.39 45.89 23.86
CA ALA A 4 -8.53 44.60 23.18
C ALA A 4 -7.20 43.82 23.11
N ALA A 5 -6.10 44.52 22.83
CA ALA A 5 -4.76 43.93 22.81
C ALA A 5 -4.32 43.48 24.22
N SER A 6 -4.64 44.25 25.26
CA SER A 6 -4.34 43.88 26.65
C SER A 6 -5.12 42.64 27.12
N LEU A 7 -6.37 42.49 26.68
CA LEU A 7 -7.23 41.36 27.01
C LEU A 7 -6.78 40.07 26.30
N LEU A 8 -6.37 40.16 25.02
CA LEU A 8 -5.77 39.05 24.26
C LEU A 8 -4.45 38.58 24.87
N LYS A 9 -3.60 39.51 25.32
CA LYS A 9 -2.34 39.17 25.99
C LYS A 9 -2.56 38.49 27.35
N ARG A 10 -3.57 38.93 28.11
CA ARG A 10 -3.91 38.34 29.41
C ARG A 10 -4.56 36.96 29.29
N SER A 11 -5.40 36.73 28.26
CA SER A 11 -5.95 35.38 27.99
C SER A 11 -4.87 34.42 27.49
N SER A 12 -3.93 34.92 26.68
CA SER A 12 -2.77 34.17 26.18
C SER A 12 -1.84 33.64 27.29
N MET A 13 -1.74 34.36 28.41
CA MET A 13 -0.84 34.01 29.53
C MET A 13 -1.51 33.21 30.65
N SER A 14 -2.81 32.91 30.57
CA SER A 14 -3.51 32.27 31.69
C SER A 14 -3.24 30.77 31.81
N ASN A 15 -2.90 30.07 30.72
CA ASN A 15 -2.67 28.62 30.73
C ASN A 15 -1.68 28.19 29.63
N PRO A 16 -0.37 28.45 29.79
CA PRO A 16 0.64 28.07 28.79
C PRO A 16 0.65 26.56 28.48
N ASP A 17 0.27 25.72 29.44
CA ASP A 17 0.25 24.26 29.30
C ASP A 17 -0.91 23.72 28.45
N LYS A 18 -1.95 24.53 28.20
CA LYS A 18 -3.12 24.09 27.42
C LYS A 18 -2.92 24.24 25.92
N TYR A 19 -2.11 25.20 25.48
CA TYR A 19 -1.76 25.39 24.06
C TYR A 19 -1.15 24.15 23.41
N PRO A 20 -0.10 23.51 23.98
CA PRO A 20 0.48 22.31 23.38
C PRO A 20 -0.53 21.15 23.34
N LEU A 21 -1.42 21.05 24.33
CA LEU A 21 -2.46 20.01 24.37
C LEU A 21 -3.50 20.20 23.25
N TYR A 22 -3.96 21.44 23.01
CA TYR A 22 -4.88 21.73 21.91
C TYR A 22 -4.22 21.49 20.55
N ILE A 23 -2.96 21.89 20.38
CA ILE A 23 -2.20 21.68 19.15
C ILE A 23 -2.03 20.18 18.88
N PHE A 24 -1.68 19.39 19.90
CA PHE A 24 -1.55 17.94 19.78
C PHE A 24 -2.87 17.28 19.39
N LEU A 25 -3.99 17.70 20.00
CA LEU A 25 -5.31 17.15 19.70
C LEU A 25 -5.76 17.45 18.27
N ILE A 26 -5.45 18.64 17.75
CA ILE A 26 -5.72 19.01 16.36
C ILE A 26 -4.90 18.14 15.41
N ILE A 27 -3.60 17.98 15.66
CA ILE A 27 -2.71 17.14 14.84
C ILE A 27 -3.20 15.68 14.85
N ALA A 28 -3.53 15.13 16.02
CA ALA A 28 -4.07 13.79 16.15
C ALA A 28 -5.39 13.63 15.37
N GLY A 29 -6.29 14.62 15.45
CA GLY A 29 -7.53 14.64 14.68
C GLY A 29 -7.30 14.63 13.17
N CYS A 30 -6.34 15.43 12.67
CA CYS A 30 -5.95 15.43 11.26
C CYS A 30 -5.38 14.09 10.80
N ILE A 31 -4.54 13.44 11.62
CA ILE A 31 -3.97 12.13 11.31
C ILE A 31 -5.08 11.08 11.23
N VAL A 32 -5.98 11.03 12.23
CA VAL A 32 -7.09 10.07 12.24
C VAL A 32 -8.03 10.29 11.05
N GLY A 33 -8.39 11.55 10.76
CA GLY A 33 -9.21 11.89 9.59
C GLY A 33 -8.53 11.50 8.27
N GLY A 34 -7.23 11.73 8.15
CA GLY A 34 -6.42 11.33 7.00
C GLY A 34 -6.36 9.81 6.81
N LEU A 35 -6.18 9.05 7.90
CA LEU A 35 -6.17 7.58 7.85
C LEU A 35 -7.54 7.00 7.48
N ILE A 36 -8.63 7.55 8.03
CA ILE A 36 -9.99 7.13 7.67
C ILE A 36 -10.26 7.47 6.19
N GLY A 37 -9.95 8.68 5.75
CA GLY A 37 -10.10 9.09 4.35
C GLY A 37 -9.28 8.22 3.39
N PHE A 38 -8.02 7.92 3.75
CA PHE A 38 -7.15 7.03 2.99
C PHE A 38 -7.73 5.62 2.93
N SER A 39 -8.21 5.07 4.06
CA SER A 39 -8.80 3.72 4.09
C SER A 39 -10.01 3.60 3.16
N ILE A 40 -10.90 4.61 3.17
CA ILE A 40 -12.08 4.67 2.29
C ILE A 40 -11.62 4.80 0.83
N TYR A 41 -10.67 5.69 0.55
CA TYR A 41 -10.14 5.88 -0.79
C TYR A 41 -9.54 4.59 -1.35
N THR A 42 -8.71 3.89 -0.56
CA THR A 42 -8.10 2.61 -0.94
C THR A 42 -9.11 1.48 -1.08
N MET A 43 -10.24 1.52 -0.36
CA MET A 43 -11.32 0.55 -0.50
C MET A 43 -12.05 0.71 -1.84
N PHE A 44 -12.25 1.95 -2.29
CA PHE A 44 -12.97 2.25 -3.54
C PHE A 44 -12.09 2.22 -4.79
N HIS A 45 -10.84 2.65 -4.70
CA HIS A 45 -9.92 2.71 -5.84
C HIS A 45 -9.00 1.48 -5.92
N GLY A 46 -9.05 0.59 -4.91
CA GLY A 46 -8.09 -0.49 -4.75
C GLY A 46 -6.71 0.04 -4.38
N LEU A 47 -5.94 -0.75 -3.63
CA LEU A 47 -4.47 -0.60 -3.60
C LEU A 47 -3.83 -1.19 -4.87
N ASP A 48 -4.66 -1.50 -5.86
CA ASP A 48 -4.25 -2.20 -7.05
C ASP A 48 -3.59 -1.17 -7.96
N ASP A 49 -2.27 -1.08 -7.80
CA ASP A 49 -1.33 -0.63 -8.83
C ASP A 49 -1.40 -1.55 -10.09
N SER A 50 -2.54 -2.20 -10.34
CA SER A 50 -2.86 -2.98 -11.53
C SER A 50 -2.88 -2.11 -12.78
N GLU A 51 -3.01 -0.79 -12.67
CA GLU A 51 -2.82 0.12 -13.81
C GLU A 51 -1.32 0.23 -14.21
N ASN A 52 -0.42 -0.08 -13.26
CA ASN A 52 1.04 -0.16 -13.46
C ASN A 52 1.57 -1.59 -13.54
N MET A 53 0.73 -2.63 -13.38
CA MET A 53 1.08 -3.97 -13.82
C MET A 53 1.16 -3.93 -15.34
N LYS A 54 2.34 -3.55 -15.83
CA LYS A 54 2.75 -3.64 -17.22
C LYS A 54 2.18 -4.93 -17.77
N ASP A 55 1.14 -4.82 -18.60
CA ASP A 55 0.50 -5.95 -19.22
C ASP A 55 1.60 -6.76 -19.89
N VAL A 56 1.97 -7.86 -19.25
CA VAL A 56 3.05 -8.71 -19.71
C VAL A 56 2.53 -9.28 -21.02
N SER A 57 3.19 -8.93 -22.13
CA SER A 57 2.77 -9.33 -23.47
C SER A 57 2.45 -10.83 -23.48
N HIS A 58 1.44 -11.25 -24.23
CA HIS A 58 0.97 -12.64 -24.25
C HIS A 58 2.14 -13.64 -24.43
N GLU A 59 3.09 -13.29 -25.29
CA GLU A 59 4.31 -14.07 -25.52
C GLU A 59 5.21 -14.14 -24.27
N GLN A 60 5.42 -13.01 -23.59
CA GLN A 60 6.20 -12.96 -22.35
C GLN A 60 5.54 -13.77 -21.23
N ARG A 61 4.20 -13.72 -21.14
CA ARG A 61 3.45 -14.50 -20.15
C ARG A 61 3.53 -15.99 -20.43
N SER A 62 3.45 -16.40 -21.70
CA SER A 62 3.64 -17.78 -22.12
C SER A 62 5.06 -18.26 -21.83
N TYR A 63 6.08 -17.46 -22.16
CA TYR A 63 7.48 -17.75 -21.87
C TYR A 63 7.77 -17.92 -20.37
N MET A 64 7.22 -17.05 -19.52
CA MET A 64 7.41 -17.15 -18.07
C MET A 64 6.75 -18.41 -17.49
N ARG A 65 5.56 -18.78 -18.00
CA ARG A 65 4.89 -20.03 -17.63
C ARG A 65 5.71 -21.24 -18.03
N GLU A 66 6.21 -21.26 -19.26
CA GLU A 66 7.04 -22.34 -19.77
C GLU A 66 8.33 -22.50 -18.96
N THR A 67 9.01 -21.38 -18.70
CA THR A 67 10.25 -21.35 -17.92
C THR A 67 10.02 -21.89 -16.51
N ARG A 68 8.95 -21.46 -15.83
CA ARG A 68 8.58 -21.99 -14.51
C ARG A 68 8.36 -23.50 -14.53
N GLN A 69 7.70 -24.02 -15.56
CA GLN A 69 7.43 -25.45 -15.69
C GLN A 69 8.71 -26.26 -15.96
N ARG A 70 9.64 -25.73 -16.75
CA ARG A 70 10.97 -26.33 -16.96
C ARG A 70 11.74 -26.46 -15.64
N TYR A 71 11.75 -25.41 -14.82
CA TYR A 71 12.39 -25.43 -13.50
C TYR A 71 11.76 -26.45 -12.56
N LEU A 72 10.42 -26.52 -12.49
CA LEU A 72 9.73 -27.50 -11.67
C LEU A 72 10.02 -28.94 -12.12
N ASN A 73 10.12 -29.19 -13.42
CA ASN A 73 10.48 -30.50 -13.95
C ASN A 73 11.93 -30.89 -13.63
N MET A 74 12.87 -29.92 -13.67
CA MET A 74 14.24 -30.14 -13.19
C MET A 74 14.26 -30.48 -11.70
N LEU A 75 13.53 -29.73 -10.89
CA LEU A 75 13.43 -29.96 -9.45
C LEU A 75 12.81 -31.33 -9.13
N ALA A 76 11.76 -31.73 -9.85
CA ALA A 76 11.13 -33.04 -9.70
C ALA A 76 12.10 -34.18 -10.03
N ARG A 77 12.96 -33.99 -11.04
CA ARG A 77 14.01 -34.94 -11.40
C ARG A 77 15.10 -35.03 -10.34
N GLU A 78 15.55 -33.90 -9.79
CA GLU A 78 16.54 -33.86 -8.70
C GLU A 78 15.99 -34.46 -7.41
N ALA A 79 14.71 -34.24 -7.11
CA ALA A 79 14.03 -34.80 -5.95
C ALA A 79 13.69 -36.29 -6.08
N GLY A 80 14.02 -36.93 -7.20
CA GLY A 80 13.69 -38.34 -7.46
C GLY A 80 12.19 -38.62 -7.50
N ARG A 81 11.38 -37.62 -7.89
CA ARG A 81 9.91 -37.70 -8.04
C ARG A 81 9.53 -37.62 -9.52
N PRO A 82 9.77 -38.70 -10.29
CA PRO A 82 9.48 -38.73 -11.72
C PRO A 82 7.97 -38.65 -12.03
N ASP A 83 7.12 -38.91 -11.03
CA ASP A 83 5.66 -38.79 -11.07
C ASP A 83 5.17 -37.34 -11.17
N MET A 84 5.99 -36.37 -10.76
CA MET A 84 5.65 -34.94 -10.80
C MET A 84 6.09 -34.23 -12.09
N ILE A 85 6.66 -34.94 -13.06
CA ILE A 85 7.14 -34.36 -14.33
C ILE A 85 5.94 -34.11 -15.25
N ILE A 86 5.67 -32.84 -15.55
CA ILE A 86 4.52 -32.44 -16.39
C ILE A 86 5.02 -32.11 -17.80
N PRO A 87 4.50 -32.75 -18.86
CA PRO A 87 4.91 -32.46 -20.22
C PRO A 87 4.58 -31.02 -20.60
N ILE A 88 5.59 -30.32 -21.13
CA ILE A 88 5.48 -28.95 -21.61
C ILE A 88 4.89 -29.03 -23.02
N ARG A 89 3.58 -29.24 -23.14
CA ARG A 89 2.89 -28.98 -24.40
C ARG A 89 2.88 -27.47 -24.61
N GLN A 90 3.34 -27.02 -25.77
CA GLN A 90 3.05 -25.67 -26.27
C GLN A 90 1.55 -25.43 -26.08
N MET A 91 1.20 -24.56 -25.14
CA MET A 91 -0.18 -24.12 -24.96
C MET A 91 -0.47 -23.05 -26.02
N ASP A 92 -0.45 -23.48 -27.28
CA ASP A 92 -0.97 -22.73 -28.41
C ASP A 92 -2.43 -23.16 -28.59
N ALA A 93 -3.31 -22.58 -27.78
CA ALA A 93 -4.76 -22.58 -27.96
C ALA A 93 -5.35 -21.31 -27.34
#